data_AF-I4B4L0-F1
#
_entry.id   AF-I4B4L0-F1
#
_cell.length_a   1.000
_cell.length_b   1.000
_cell.length_c   1.000
_cell.angle_alpha   90.00
_cell.angle_beta   90.00
_cell.angle_gamma   90.00
#
_symmetry.space_group_name_H-M   'P 1'
#
loop_
_entity.id
_entity.type
_entity.pdbx_description
1 polymer ?
#
loop_
_entity_poly.entity_id
_entity_poly.type
_entity_poly.pdbx_seq_one_letter_code
_entity_poly.pdbx_strand_id
1 'polypeptide(L)'
;MEISVFRKLSEDDLVALARELYELLGGVKLEHTARSETWRRDENAGASAVYQITHGYHIAENGQGIAIIVTENWAETHADDRLIASAYTVKACDAVDLVVQYKNGQLICRFSGDAEAETECSKRVRLNT
;
A
#
# COMPACT_ATOMS: atom_id res chain seq x y z
N MET A 1 9.09 13.92 5.66
CA MET A 1 9.03 14.30 4.24
C MET A 1 7.78 13.75 3.52
N GLU A 2 7.31 14.40 2.44
CA GLU A 2 6.23 13.91 1.57
C GLU A 2 6.59 14.08 0.08
N ILE A 3 6.30 13.07 -0.75
CA ILE A 3 6.54 13.05 -2.19
C ILE A 3 5.31 12.49 -2.90
N SER A 4 4.93 13.12 -4.02
CA SER A 4 3.84 12.67 -4.88
C SER A 4 4.30 12.58 -6.33
N VAL A 5 4.03 11.44 -6.99
CA VAL A 5 4.35 11.19 -8.41
C VAL A 5 3.23 10.45 -9.12
N PHE A 6 3.04 10.70 -10.42
CA PHE A 6 2.10 9.92 -11.24
C PHE A 6 2.84 8.74 -11.90
N ARG A 7 2.36 7.52 -11.68
CA ARG A 7 2.94 6.30 -12.21
C ARG A 7 1.93 5.15 -12.23
N LYS A 8 2.06 4.25 -13.21
CA LYS A 8 1.35 2.96 -13.20
C LYS A 8 2.13 1.95 -12.38
N LEU A 9 1.49 1.39 -11.36
CA LEU A 9 2.04 0.37 -10.47
C LEU A 9 1.04 -0.76 -10.32
N SER A 10 1.53 -1.99 -10.32
CA SER A 10 0.77 -3.13 -9.81
C SER A 10 0.79 -3.14 -8.26
N GLU A 11 -0.03 -3.99 -7.64
CA GLU A 11 0.06 -4.23 -6.20
C GLU A 11 1.46 -4.72 -5.81
N ASP A 12 2.03 -5.64 -6.58
CA ASP A 12 3.36 -6.21 -6.29
C ASP A 12 4.46 -5.16 -6.37
N ASP A 13 4.42 -4.25 -7.35
CA ASP A 13 5.37 -3.13 -7.45
C ASP A 13 5.25 -2.19 -6.26
N LEU A 14 4.02 -1.92 -5.81
CA LEU A 14 3.76 -1.06 -4.66
C LEU A 14 4.27 -1.68 -3.37
N VAL A 15 4.02 -2.97 -3.17
CA VAL A 15 4.48 -3.72 -2.00
C VAL A 15 6.00 -3.82 -1.99
N ALA A 16 6.63 -4.09 -3.13
CA ALA A 16 8.08 -4.10 -3.26
C ALA A 16 8.68 -2.74 -2.89
N LEU A 17 8.14 -1.64 -3.44
CA LEU A 17 8.56 -0.29 -3.09
C LEU A 17 8.40 -0.02 -1.59
N ALA A 18 7.26 -0.37 -1.01
CA ALA A 18 7.01 -0.12 0.41
C ALA A 18 7.97 -0.89 1.32
N ARG A 19 8.32 -2.14 0.98
CA ARG A 19 9.32 -2.93 1.70
C ARG A 19 10.71 -2.29 1.66
N GLU A 20 11.11 -1.81 0.48
CA GLU A 20 12.41 -1.15 0.32
C GLU A 20 12.48 0.16 1.11
N LEU A 21 11.43 0.99 1.05
CA LEU A 21 11.36 2.23 1.82
C LEU A 21 11.36 1.96 3.33
N TYR A 22 10.66 0.91 3.77
CA TYR A 22 10.63 0.49 5.17
C TYR A 22 12.02 0.08 5.66
N GLU A 23 12.75 -0.72 4.90
CA GLU A 23 14.13 -1.13 5.22
C GLU A 23 15.09 0.07 5.29
N LEU A 24 14.98 1.00 4.33
CA LEU A 24 15.79 2.23 4.32
C LEU A 24 15.54 3.13 5.54
N LEU A 25 14.35 3.05 6.15
CA LEU A 25 13.98 3.81 7.35
C LEU A 25 14.31 3.06 8.65
N GLY A 26 15.11 1.99 8.58
CA GLY A 26 15.55 1.20 9.74
C GLY A 26 14.60 0.06 10.12
N GLY A 27 13.62 -0.24 9.27
CA GLY A 27 12.77 -1.41 9.41
C GLY A 27 13.52 -2.72 9.16
N VAL A 28 12.97 -3.83 9.65
CA VAL A 28 13.53 -5.17 9.38
C VAL A 28 13.33 -5.57 7.92
N LYS A 29 14.19 -6.46 7.43
CA LYS A 29 14.13 -6.94 6.06
C LYS A 29 12.98 -7.95 5.87
N LEU A 30 12.02 -7.65 5.00
CA LEU A 30 10.77 -8.43 4.83
C LEU A 30 10.69 -9.28 3.54
N GLU A 31 11.81 -9.51 2.83
CA GLU A 31 11.83 -10.13 1.49
C GLU A 31 11.14 -11.51 1.44
N HIS A 32 11.27 -12.32 2.49
CA HIS A 32 10.75 -13.69 2.55
C HIS A 32 9.49 -13.84 3.40
N THR A 33 8.98 -12.75 3.95
CA THR A 33 7.84 -12.78 4.86
C THR A 33 6.55 -12.95 4.05
N ALA A 34 5.81 -14.03 4.35
CA ALA A 34 4.51 -14.30 3.75
C ALA A 34 3.45 -13.28 4.24
N ARG A 35 2.37 -13.14 3.47
CA ARG A 35 1.20 -12.36 3.89
C ARG A 35 0.55 -13.06 5.09
N SER A 36 0.39 -12.35 6.20
CA SER A 36 -0.30 -12.82 7.40
C SER A 36 -1.56 -11.99 7.66
N GLU A 37 -2.51 -12.55 8.41
CA GLU A 37 -3.72 -11.86 8.90
C GLU A 37 -4.52 -11.10 7.82
N THR A 38 -5.15 -11.86 6.92
CA THR A 38 -6.07 -11.28 5.94
C THR A 38 -7.42 -10.96 6.60
N TRP A 39 -7.86 -9.71 6.51
CA TRP A 39 -9.20 -9.30 6.90
C TRP A 39 -9.94 -8.69 5.72
N ARG A 40 -11.28 -8.77 5.75
CA ARG A 40 -12.15 -8.29 4.67
C ARG A 40 -13.43 -7.71 5.27
N ARG A 41 -13.87 -6.58 4.73
CA ARG A 41 -15.17 -5.96 5.00
C ARG A 41 -15.82 -5.63 3.67
N ASP A 42 -16.96 -6.25 3.43
CA ASP A 42 -17.80 -5.95 2.27
C ASP A 42 -18.85 -4.93 2.72
N GLU A 43 -18.74 -3.68 2.27
CA GLU A 43 -19.70 -2.63 2.59
C GLU A 43 -20.72 -2.50 1.44
N ASN A 44 -22.01 -2.65 1.75
CA ASN A 44 -23.13 -2.47 0.81
C ASN A 44 -23.19 -3.43 -0.38
N ALA A 45 -22.47 -4.56 -0.36
CA ALA A 45 -22.58 -5.60 -1.37
C ALA A 45 -24.03 -6.10 -1.49
N GLY A 46 -24.61 -6.08 -2.69
CA GLY A 46 -26.00 -6.47 -2.97
C GLY A 46 -27.07 -5.46 -2.58
N ALA A 47 -26.71 -4.24 -2.15
CA ALA A 47 -27.64 -3.16 -1.80
C ALA A 47 -27.53 -1.91 -2.69
N SER A 48 -26.55 -1.86 -3.58
CA SER A 48 -26.25 -0.70 -4.42
C SER A 48 -25.58 -1.11 -5.72
N ALA A 49 -25.89 -0.40 -6.81
CA ALA A 49 -25.25 -0.59 -8.12
C ALA A 49 -23.73 -0.35 -8.10
N VAL A 50 -23.23 0.36 -7.07
CA VAL A 50 -21.80 0.49 -6.77
C VAL A 50 -21.59 0.20 -5.29
N TYR A 51 -20.67 -0.70 -4.98
CA TYR A 51 -20.32 -1.09 -3.61
C TYR A 51 -18.81 -1.08 -3.40
N GLN A 52 -18.39 -1.07 -2.13
CA GLN A 52 -16.99 -0.96 -1.76
C GLN A 52 -16.58 -2.19 -0.96
N ILE A 53 -15.42 -2.75 -1.30
CA ILE A 53 -14.77 -3.80 -0.52
C ILE A 53 -13.49 -3.20 0.04
N THR A 54 -13.32 -3.28 1.36
CA THR A 54 -12.04 -2.96 2.01
C THR A 54 -11.47 -4.21 2.63
N HIS A 55 -10.27 -4.58 2.22
CA HIS A 55 -9.55 -5.73 2.75
C HIS A 55 -8.10 -5.37 3.01
N GLY A 56 -7.37 -6.23 3.69
CA GLY A 56 -5.98 -5.98 4.00
C GLY A 56 -5.26 -7.19 4.55
N TYR A 57 -3.95 -7.07 4.63
CA TYR A 57 -3.05 -8.10 5.15
C TYR A 57 -1.78 -7.46 5.74
N HIS A 58 -1.04 -8.22 6.52
CA HIS A 58 0.24 -7.84 7.11
C HIS A 58 1.39 -8.55 6.42
N ILE A 59 2.54 -7.89 6.37
CA ILE A 59 3.84 -8.50 6.11
C ILE A 59 4.71 -8.08 7.27
N ALA A 60 4.93 -8.98 8.22
CA ALA A 60 5.58 -8.67 9.48
C ALA A 60 6.40 -9.84 10.04
N GLU A 61 7.47 -9.51 10.75
CA GLU A 61 8.34 -10.43 11.46
C GLU A 61 8.69 -9.83 12.84
N ASN A 62 8.60 -10.63 13.91
CA ASN A 62 8.93 -10.20 15.28
C ASN A 62 8.21 -8.91 15.75
N GLY A 63 6.96 -8.70 15.32
CA GLY A 63 6.16 -7.52 15.68
C GLY A 63 6.53 -6.25 14.91
N GLN A 64 7.42 -6.35 13.92
CA GLN A 64 7.83 -5.27 13.04
C GLN A 64 7.36 -5.55 11.60
N GLY A 65 6.93 -4.52 10.88
CA GLY A 65 6.57 -4.67 9.48
C GLY A 65 5.54 -3.68 8.98
N ILE A 66 4.83 -4.07 7.92
CA ILE A 66 3.89 -3.22 7.20
C ILE A 66 2.50 -3.86 7.09
N ALA A 67 1.47 -3.03 7.20
CA ALA A 67 0.09 -3.36 6.88
C ALA A 67 -0.29 -2.79 5.53
N ILE A 68 -0.95 -3.60 4.71
CA ILE A 68 -1.46 -3.24 3.40
C ILE A 68 -2.98 -3.24 3.49
N ILE A 69 -3.59 -2.11 3.13
CA ILE A 69 -5.03 -1.91 3.08
C ILE A 69 -5.40 -1.63 1.63
N VAL A 70 -6.29 -2.45 1.08
CA VAL A 70 -6.82 -2.34 -0.26
C VAL A 70 -8.28 -1.91 -0.17
N THR A 71 -8.65 -0.91 -0.96
CA THR A 71 -10.03 -0.45 -1.10
C THR A 71 -10.42 -0.54 -2.56
N GLU A 72 -11.41 -1.37 -2.84
CA GLU A 72 -11.89 -1.67 -4.18
C GLU A 72 -13.31 -1.13 -4.35
N ASN A 73 -13.55 -0.45 -5.46
CA ASN A 73 -14.88 -0.01 -5.86
C ASN A 73 -15.38 -0.93 -6.97
N TRP A 74 -16.52 -1.57 -6.74
CA TRP A 74 -17.13 -2.53 -7.64
C TRP A 74 -18.46 -1.99 -8.16
N ALA A 75 -18.77 -2.24 -9.42
CA ALA A 75 -20.07 -2.00 -10.00
C ALA A 75 -20.79 -3.33 -10.20
N GLU A 76 -22.00 -3.42 -9.67
CA GLU A 76 -22.93 -4.51 -9.96
C GLU A 76 -23.50 -4.27 -11.36
N THR A 77 -23.21 -5.17 -12.30
CA THR A 77 -23.81 -5.12 -13.64
C THR A 77 -24.75 -6.31 -13.84
N HIS A 78 -25.69 -6.22 -14.79
CA HIS A 78 -26.69 -7.26 -15.02
C HIS A 78 -26.14 -8.67 -15.33
N ALA A 79 -24.85 -8.80 -15.62
CA ALA A 79 -24.21 -10.06 -16.01
C ALA A 79 -23.07 -10.51 -15.08
N ASP A 80 -22.36 -9.58 -14.41
CA ASP A 80 -21.27 -9.88 -13.47
C ASP A 80 -20.84 -8.61 -12.71
N ASP A 81 -20.18 -8.80 -11.57
CA ASP A 81 -19.53 -7.71 -10.85
C ASP A 81 -18.24 -7.29 -11.54
N ARG A 82 -18.04 -5.96 -11.68
CA ARG A 82 -16.85 -5.40 -12.32
C ARG A 82 -16.09 -4.49 -11.37
N LEU A 83 -14.81 -4.76 -11.17
CA LEU A 83 -13.89 -3.84 -10.50
C LEU A 83 -13.73 -2.56 -11.33
N ILE A 84 -14.03 -1.42 -10.72
CA ILE A 84 -13.92 -0.09 -11.32
C ILE A 84 -12.56 0.54 -10.99
N ALA A 85 -12.18 0.49 -9.71
CA ALA A 85 -10.96 1.12 -9.23
C ALA A 85 -10.49 0.48 -7.93
N SER A 86 -9.17 0.43 -7.76
CA SER A 86 -8.52 0.04 -6.51
C SER A 86 -7.68 1.19 -5.98
N ALA A 87 -7.65 1.33 -4.66
CA ALA A 87 -6.74 2.19 -3.93
C ALA A 87 -6.01 1.36 -2.89
N TYR A 88 -4.74 1.67 -2.67
CA TYR A 88 -3.87 0.95 -1.75
C TYR A 88 -3.31 1.94 -0.73
N THR A 89 -3.20 1.49 0.52
CA THR A 89 -2.51 2.21 1.58
C THR A 89 -1.63 1.22 2.32
N VAL A 90 -0.33 1.46 2.33
CA VAL A 90 0.66 0.74 3.11
C VAL A 90 1.09 1.61 4.28
N LYS A 91 1.15 1.05 5.48
CA LYS A 91 1.63 1.74 6.68
C LYS A 91 2.55 0.81 7.47
N ALA A 92 3.60 1.35 8.07
CA ALA A 92 4.35 0.61 9.08
C ALA A 92 3.47 0.35 10.31
N CYS A 93 3.70 -0.80 10.95
CA CYS A 93 2.98 -1.25 12.15
C CYS A 93 3.77 -1.01 13.45
N ASP A 94 4.91 -0.33 13.35
CA ASP A 94 5.88 -0.15 14.43
C ASP A 94 6.33 1.33 14.52
N ALA A 95 7.53 1.56 15.07
CA ALA A 95 8.07 2.90 15.26
C ALA A 95 8.52 3.60 13.97
N VAL A 96 8.60 2.89 12.83
CA VAL A 96 8.95 3.48 11.54
C VAL A 96 7.80 4.38 11.09
N ASP A 97 8.06 5.66 10.81
CA ASP A 97 7.06 6.55 10.20
C ASP A 97 7.14 6.40 8.67
N LEU A 98 6.31 5.49 8.14
CA LEU A 98 6.15 5.25 6.71
C LEU A 98 4.67 5.07 6.35
N VAL A 99 4.23 5.84 5.36
CA VAL A 99 2.94 5.70 4.70
C VAL A 99 3.14 5.77 3.19
N VAL A 100 2.65 4.78 2.46
CA VAL A 100 2.62 4.75 1.00
C VAL A 100 1.17 4.62 0.54
N GLN A 101 0.70 5.53 -0.29
CA GLN A 101 -0.66 5.52 -0.82
C GLN A 101 -0.63 5.50 -2.34
N TYR A 102 -1.48 4.67 -2.93
CA TYR A 102 -1.62 4.59 -4.37
C TYR A 102 -3.09 4.63 -4.77
N LYS A 103 -3.47 5.64 -5.56
CA LYS A 103 -4.84 5.80 -6.05
C LYS A 103 -4.85 6.49 -7.40
N ASN A 104 -5.63 5.97 -8.34
CA ASN A 104 -5.85 6.59 -9.66
C ASN A 104 -4.55 6.94 -10.42
N GLY A 105 -3.53 6.08 -10.33
CA GLY A 105 -2.24 6.33 -10.97
C GLY A 105 -1.34 7.33 -10.23
N GLN A 106 -1.74 7.84 -9.07
CA GLN A 106 -0.93 8.71 -8.24
C GLN A 106 -0.37 7.92 -7.05
N LEU A 107 0.95 7.97 -6.88
CA LEU A 107 1.69 7.45 -5.73
C LEU A 107 2.03 8.63 -4.81
N ILE A 108 1.69 8.51 -3.54
CA ILE A 108 2.04 9.45 -2.47
C ILE A 108 2.81 8.68 -1.41
N CYS A 109 4.05 9.09 -1.13
CA CYS A 109 4.87 8.53 -0.06
C CYS A 109 5.13 9.60 0.98
N ARG A 110 4.84 9.29 2.24
CA ARG A 110 5.15 10.11 3.41
C ARG A 110 5.98 9.28 4.37
N PHE A 111 7.13 9.81 4.77
CA PHE A 111 8.03 9.10 5.68
C PHE A 111 8.91 10.07 6.46
N SER A 112 9.44 9.62 7.59
CA SER A 112 10.39 10.38 8.40
C SER A 112 11.53 9.48 8.89
N GLY A 113 12.75 9.99 8.80
CA GLY A 113 13.97 9.31 9.23
C GLY A 113 15.11 10.30 9.39
N ASP A 114 16.34 9.81 9.48
CA ASP A 114 17.50 10.69 9.36
C ASP A 114 17.65 11.25 7.93
N ALA A 115 18.51 12.25 7.77
CA ALA A 115 18.66 12.96 6.50
C ALA A 115 19.17 12.05 5.35
N GLU A 116 19.94 11.01 5.67
CA GLU A 116 20.47 10.07 4.68
C GLU A 116 19.35 9.14 4.19
N ALA A 117 18.61 8.53 5.12
CA ALA A 117 17.45 7.69 4.84
C ALA A 117 16.37 8.44 4.06
N GLU A 118 16.07 9.67 4.46
CA GLU A 118 15.11 10.53 3.76
C GLU A 118 15.55 10.82 2.31
N THR A 119 16.84 11.11 2.11
CA THR A 119 17.42 11.35 0.79
C THR A 119 17.33 10.10 -0.09
N GLU A 120 17.67 8.93 0.45
CA GLU A 120 17.66 7.68 -0.32
C GLU A 120 16.24 7.22 -0.67
N CYS A 121 15.30 7.32 0.29
CA CYS A 121 13.88 7.09 0.03
C CYS A 121 13.36 8.02 -1.08
N SER A 122 13.75 9.30 -1.06
CA SER A 122 13.36 10.26 -2.11
C SER A 122 13.86 9.85 -3.50
N LYS A 123 15.11 9.39 -3.58
CA LYS A 123 15.67 8.89 -4.83
C LYS A 123 14.90 7.66 -5.29
N ARG A 124 14.61 6.71 -4.41
CA ARG A 124 13.91 5.46 -4.78
C ARG A 124 12.50 5.70 -5.31
N VAL A 125 11.76 6.62 -4.69
CA VAL A 125 10.42 7.04 -5.16
C VAL A 125 10.50 7.68 -6.55
N ARG A 126 11.58 8.41 -6.85
CA ARG A 126 11.77 9.15 -8.11
C ARG A 126 12.50 8.36 -9.21
N LEU A 127 13.36 7.39 -8.88
CA LEU A 127 14.24 6.68 -9.83
C LEU A 127 13.58 5.51 -10.54
N ASN A 128 12.47 5.00 -10.00
CA ASN A 128 11.70 3.99 -10.69
C ASN A 128 10.75 4.59 -11.76
N THR A 129 10.92 5.85 -12.17
CA THR A 129 10.15 6.48 -13.28
C THR A 129 10.64 6.09 -14.65
#